data_AF-A0A0Q8WE70-F1
#
_entry.id   AF-A0A0Q8WE70-F1
#
_cell.length_a   1.000
_cell.length_b   1.000
_cell.length_c   1.000
_cell.angle_alpha   90.00
_cell.angle_beta   90.00
_cell.angle_gamma   90.00
#
_symmetry.space_group_name_H-M   'P 1'
#
loop_
_entity.id
_entity.type
_entity.pdbx_description
1 polymer ?
#
loop_
_entity_poly.entity_id
_entity_poly.type
_entity_poly.pdbx_seq_one_letter_code
_entity_poly.pdbx_strand_id
1 'polypeptide(L)'
;MRTLAVALLLVLAGCGGGSDDAPPAKATTSAPTKAATTPTVAPPKGTPAPEALSRFRCAKTPNGVWNSSGYIANDSKSKVTYQVTVYVGEAAGGAEQAKTRQLANVAAGGSTRFVIDKLPAPDNGGSCHVQVLAQR
;
A
#
# COMPACT_ATOMS: atom_id res chain seq x y z
N MET A 1 31.72 -16.73 44.06
CA MET A 1 31.00 -16.71 45.35
C MET A 1 29.63 -16.09 45.13
N ARG A 2 28.59 -16.68 45.76
CA ARG A 2 27.19 -16.24 45.91
C ARG A 2 26.27 -16.50 44.70
N THR A 3 25.54 -17.63 44.64
CA THR A 3 24.23 -17.96 45.30
C THR A 3 23.09 -17.06 44.83
N LEU A 4 21.85 -17.46 44.58
CA LEU A 4 21.05 -18.69 44.76
C LEU A 4 19.70 -18.39 44.03
N ALA A 5 19.10 -19.39 43.39
CA ALA A 5 17.67 -19.78 43.35
C ALA A 5 16.55 -18.69 43.33
N VAL A 6 15.41 -18.88 42.66
CA VAL A 6 14.33 -19.81 43.03
C VAL A 6 13.26 -19.77 41.91
N ALA A 7 12.78 -20.95 41.52
CA ALA A 7 11.60 -21.20 40.70
C ALA A 7 10.29 -20.94 41.47
N LEU A 8 9.15 -20.73 40.80
CA LEU A 8 7.87 -21.45 41.07
C LEU A 8 6.66 -20.87 40.29
N LEU A 9 5.94 -21.79 39.62
CA LEU A 9 4.48 -22.00 39.50
C LEU A 9 3.59 -20.91 38.85
N LEU A 10 2.92 -21.17 37.71
CA LEU A 10 1.66 -21.94 37.51
C LEU A 10 0.48 -21.44 38.36
N VAL A 11 -0.52 -20.81 37.70
CA VAL A 11 -1.95 -21.04 38.00
C VAL A 11 -2.79 -20.81 36.73
N LEU A 12 -3.38 -21.90 36.21
CA LEU A 12 -4.57 -21.88 35.37
C LEU A 12 -5.77 -21.49 36.24
N ALA A 13 -6.51 -20.46 35.86
CA ALA A 13 -7.86 -20.23 36.36
C ALA A 13 -8.84 -20.25 35.18
N GLY A 14 -9.44 -21.41 34.98
CA GLY A 14 -10.74 -21.51 34.34
C GLY A 14 -11.82 -21.05 35.31
N CYS A 15 -12.76 -20.27 34.80
CA CYS A 15 -14.05 -19.96 35.39
C CYS A 15 -14.95 -19.64 34.18
N GLY A 16 -16.06 -20.32 33.89
CA GLY A 16 -16.95 -21.08 34.75
C GLY A 16 -18.29 -20.34 34.83
N GLY A 17 -19.25 -20.77 34.01
CA GLY A 17 -20.67 -20.81 34.38
C GLY A 17 -21.58 -19.63 34.03
N GLY A 18 -22.76 -19.99 33.50
CA GLY A 18 -24.05 -19.45 33.99
C GLY A 18 -24.84 -18.56 33.04
N SER A 19 -25.98 -19.09 32.57
CA SER A 19 -26.95 -18.48 31.65
C SER A 19 -27.87 -17.42 32.29
N ASP A 20 -28.48 -16.63 31.38
CA ASP A 20 -29.79 -15.96 31.42
C ASP A 20 -30.17 -15.08 32.62
N ASP A 21 -30.27 -13.77 32.36
CA ASP A 21 -31.54 -13.04 32.57
C ASP A 21 -31.54 -11.74 31.75
N ALA A 22 -32.60 -11.53 30.97
CA ALA A 22 -32.83 -10.34 30.15
C ALA A 22 -33.81 -9.40 30.87
N PRO A 23 -33.56 -8.08 30.87
CA PRO A 23 -34.67 -7.15 30.65
C PRO A 23 -34.24 -5.90 29.83
N PRO A 24 -35.14 -4.95 29.53
CA PRO A 24 -35.87 -4.87 28.28
C PRO A 24 -35.35 -3.75 27.37
N ALA A 25 -35.80 -3.80 26.12
CA ALA A 25 -35.56 -2.84 25.07
C ALA A 25 -35.70 -1.37 25.52
N LYS A 26 -34.60 -0.61 25.41
CA LYS A 26 -34.66 0.82 25.12
C LYS A 26 -34.33 1.01 23.65
N ALA A 27 -35.31 1.46 22.90
CA ALA A 27 -35.15 1.90 21.52
C ALA A 27 -34.26 3.14 21.49
N THR A 28 -32.97 2.95 21.28
CA THR A 28 -32.07 4.02 20.83
C THR A 28 -32.06 3.97 19.31
N THR A 29 -32.62 5.01 18.70
CA THR A 29 -32.53 5.30 17.27
C THR A 29 -31.08 5.15 16.80
N SER A 30 -30.79 4.04 16.13
CA SER A 30 -29.54 3.84 15.42
C SER A 30 -29.48 4.85 14.28
N ALA A 31 -28.74 5.94 14.48
CA ALA A 31 -28.20 6.68 13.35
C ALA A 31 -27.46 5.66 12.46
N PRO A 32 -27.58 5.74 11.12
CA PRO A 32 -26.82 4.86 10.26
C PRO A 32 -25.34 5.17 10.49
N THR A 33 -24.67 4.34 11.28
CA THR A 33 -23.22 4.26 11.32
C THR A 33 -22.82 3.93 9.90
N LYS A 34 -22.46 4.97 9.15
CA LYS A 34 -21.86 4.87 7.83
C LYS A 34 -20.60 4.06 8.05
N ALA A 35 -20.69 2.74 7.84
CA ALA A 35 -19.56 1.86 7.87
C ALA A 35 -18.52 2.51 7.00
N ALA A 36 -17.41 2.94 7.61
CA ALA A 36 -16.25 3.37 6.87
C ALA A 36 -15.81 2.12 6.11
N THR A 37 -16.27 1.98 4.87
CA THR A 37 -15.66 1.09 3.90
C THR A 37 -14.26 1.61 3.75
N THR A 38 -13.34 1.10 4.55
CA THR A 38 -11.91 1.18 4.29
C THR A 38 -11.79 0.70 2.84
N PRO A 39 -11.37 1.56 1.90
CA PRO A 39 -11.21 1.11 0.53
C PRO A 39 -10.17 0.01 0.57
N THR A 40 -10.62 -1.24 0.42
CA THR A 40 -9.75 -2.38 0.18
C THR A 40 -9.15 -2.13 -1.19
N VAL A 41 -8.05 -1.39 -1.23
CA VAL A 41 -7.22 -1.28 -2.42
C VAL A 41 -6.82 -2.71 -2.74
N ALA A 42 -7.39 -3.29 -3.79
CA ALA A 42 -7.06 -4.63 -4.20
C ALA A 42 -5.54 -4.74 -4.33
N PRO A 43 -4.91 -5.83 -3.84
CA PRO A 43 -3.47 -6.00 -3.96
C PRO A 43 -3.05 -5.78 -5.41
N PRO A 44 -1.98 -5.02 -5.66
CA PRO A 44 -1.55 -4.74 -7.01
C PRO A 44 -1.22 -6.09 -7.69
N LYS A 45 -1.88 -6.36 -8.81
CA LYS A 45 -1.77 -7.65 -9.52
C LYS A 45 -0.55 -7.60 -10.44
N GLY A 46 0.24 -8.67 -10.46
CA GLY A 46 1.33 -8.85 -11.42
C GLY A 46 2.65 -9.28 -10.77
N THR A 47 3.65 -9.55 -11.61
CA THR A 47 5.01 -9.92 -11.20
C THR A 47 5.87 -8.66 -11.09
N PRO A 48 6.66 -8.46 -10.02
CA PRO A 48 7.62 -7.36 -9.95
C PRO A 48 8.55 -7.35 -11.16
N ALA A 49 8.70 -6.19 -11.79
CA ALA A 49 9.55 -5.98 -12.96
C ALA A 49 10.31 -4.63 -12.86
N PRO A 50 11.10 -4.40 -11.80
CA PRO A 50 11.86 -3.15 -11.64
C PRO A 50 12.87 -2.91 -12.77
N GLU A 51 13.39 -3.96 -13.39
CA GLU A 51 14.32 -3.92 -14.52
C GLU A 51 13.72 -3.29 -15.79
N ALA A 52 12.39 -3.32 -15.92
CA ALA A 52 11.69 -2.68 -17.04
C ALA A 52 11.73 -1.15 -16.97
N LEU A 53 12.00 -0.58 -15.79
CA LEU A 53 12.01 0.86 -15.56
C LEU A 53 13.36 1.47 -15.94
N SER A 54 13.31 2.52 -16.76
CA SER A 54 14.48 3.33 -17.08
C SER A 54 14.19 4.82 -17.04
N ARG A 55 15.25 5.62 -16.87
CA ARG A 55 15.23 7.09 -16.84
C ARG A 55 14.19 7.67 -15.87
N PHE A 56 13.97 6.99 -14.74
CA PHE A 56 13.02 7.44 -13.74
C PHE A 56 13.44 8.80 -13.17
N ARG A 57 12.46 9.70 -13.08
CA ARG A 57 12.57 11.02 -12.47
C ARG A 57 11.34 11.24 -11.62
N CYS A 58 11.56 11.69 -10.40
CA CYS A 58 10.51 12.08 -9.49
C CYS A 58 10.99 13.33 -8.76
N ALA A 59 10.29 14.43 -8.94
CA ALA A 59 10.73 15.72 -8.45
C ALA A 59 9.54 16.63 -8.13
N LYS A 60 9.75 17.51 -7.16
CA LYS A 60 8.87 18.63 -6.88
C LYS A 60 9.08 19.72 -7.93
N THR A 61 8.00 20.15 -8.56
CA THR A 61 7.99 21.29 -9.49
C THR A 61 8.20 22.61 -8.73
N PRO A 62 8.53 23.72 -9.41
CA PRO A 62 8.63 25.04 -8.77
C PRO A 62 7.36 25.46 -8.02
N ASN A 63 6.20 24.98 -8.45
CA ASN A 63 4.90 25.25 -7.82
C ASN A 63 4.61 24.34 -6.62
N GLY A 64 5.59 23.57 -6.16
CA GLY A 64 5.45 22.68 -5.01
C GLY A 64 4.75 21.33 -5.30
N VAL A 65 4.40 21.04 -6.55
CA VAL A 65 3.68 19.80 -6.92
C VAL A 65 4.68 18.71 -7.31
N TRP A 66 4.55 17.51 -6.76
CA TRP A 66 5.37 16.36 -7.14
C TRP A 66 4.85 15.71 -8.42
N ASN A 67 5.76 15.45 -9.37
CA ASN A 67 5.49 14.68 -10.57
C ASN A 67 6.54 13.59 -10.75
N SER A 68 6.16 12.48 -11.39
CA SER A 68 7.10 11.45 -11.82
C SER A 68 6.97 11.12 -13.30
N SER A 69 8.07 10.68 -13.90
CA SER A 69 8.10 10.17 -15.26
C SER A 69 9.23 9.16 -15.44
N GLY A 70 9.13 8.38 -16.50
CA GLY A 70 10.13 7.40 -16.89
C GLY A 70 9.72 6.67 -18.15
N TYR A 71 10.45 5.61 -18.46
CA TYR A 71 10.18 4.72 -19.58
C TYR A 71 10.06 3.29 -19.06
N ILE A 72 9.09 2.55 -19.60
CA ILE A 72 8.93 1.12 -19.37
C ILE A 72 9.29 0.40 -20.66
N ALA A 73 10.31 -0.46 -20.60
CA ALA A 73 10.69 -1.37 -21.68
C ALA A 73 10.02 -2.73 -21.49
N ASN A 74 9.60 -3.34 -22.59
CA ASN A 74 9.10 -4.71 -22.62
C ASN A 74 10.07 -5.60 -23.39
N ASP A 75 11.01 -6.22 -22.68
CA ASP A 75 11.99 -7.13 -23.27
C ASP A 75 11.43 -8.54 -23.54
N SER A 76 10.13 -8.76 -23.30
CA SER A 76 9.48 -10.03 -23.60
C SER A 76 9.09 -10.15 -25.08
N LYS A 77 8.73 -11.37 -25.49
CA LYS A 77 8.30 -11.69 -26.85
C LYS A 77 6.80 -11.45 -27.12
N SER A 78 6.04 -11.04 -26.11
CA SER A 78 4.59 -10.79 -26.21
C SER A 78 4.25 -9.38 -25.75
N LYS A 79 3.03 -8.92 -26.03
CA LYS A 79 2.51 -7.68 -25.42
C LYS A 79 2.35 -7.88 -23.92
N VAL A 80 2.67 -6.85 -23.14
CA VAL A 80 2.55 -6.88 -21.68
C VAL A 80 1.86 -5.60 -21.21
N THR A 81 1.00 -5.71 -20.19
CA THR A 81 0.48 -4.54 -19.48
C THR A 81 1.34 -4.29 -18.26
N TYR A 82 1.78 -3.05 -18.05
CA TYR A 82 2.54 -2.70 -16.85
C TYR A 82 1.71 -1.82 -15.92
N GLN A 83 1.90 -2.01 -14.62
CA GLN A 83 1.39 -1.15 -13.58
C GLN A 83 2.57 -0.45 -12.90
N VAL A 84 2.62 0.87 -13.00
CA VAL A 84 3.63 1.71 -12.34
C VAL A 84 2.95 2.43 -11.19
N THR A 85 3.40 2.15 -9.97
CA THR A 85 2.91 2.78 -8.75
C THR A 85 4.02 3.64 -8.18
N VAL A 86 3.73 4.91 -7.86
CA VAL A 86 4.68 5.85 -7.27
C VAL A 86 4.10 6.44 -6.00
N TYR A 87 4.93 6.50 -4.97
CA TYR A 87 4.63 7.04 -3.66
C TYR A 87 5.75 8.01 -3.24
N VAL A 88 5.40 9.11 -2.57
CA VAL A 88 6.36 10.07 -2.04
C VAL A 88 6.18 10.12 -0.53
N GLY A 89 7.23 9.76 0.22
CA GLY A 89 7.17 9.72 1.69
C GLY A 89 8.15 8.71 2.29
N GLU A 90 7.88 8.26 3.51
CA GLU A 90 8.71 7.25 4.20
C GLU A 90 8.58 5.86 3.56
N ALA A 91 9.67 5.09 3.53
CA ALA A 91 9.69 3.77 2.91
C ALA A 91 8.72 2.77 3.56
N ALA A 92 8.44 2.92 4.86
CA ALA A 92 7.48 2.11 5.59
C ALA A 92 6.02 2.36 5.17
N GLY A 93 5.79 3.36 4.32
CA GLY A 93 4.46 3.87 4.02
C GLY A 93 4.02 4.93 5.02
N GLY A 94 2.98 5.67 4.65
CA GLY A 94 2.42 6.75 5.46
C GLY A 94 0.95 6.96 5.12
N ALA A 95 0.35 8.03 5.64
CA ALA A 95 -1.02 8.39 5.32
C ALA A 95 -1.23 8.76 3.84
N GLU A 96 -0.16 9.13 3.15
CA GLU A 96 -0.23 9.55 1.75
C GLU A 96 -0.56 8.41 0.79
N GLN A 97 -1.37 8.74 -0.21
CA GLN A 97 -1.78 7.75 -1.21
C GLN A 97 -0.75 7.64 -2.32
N ALA A 98 -0.31 6.42 -2.60
CA ALA A 98 0.40 6.12 -3.83
C ALA A 98 -0.52 6.38 -5.04
N LYS A 99 0.06 6.83 -6.15
CA LYS A 99 -0.65 6.89 -7.44
C LYS A 99 -0.15 5.81 -8.37
N THR A 100 -1.10 5.25 -9.11
CA THR A 100 -0.86 4.15 -10.03
C THR A 100 -1.21 4.55 -11.46
N ARG A 101 -0.37 4.15 -12.41
CA ARG A 101 -0.62 4.26 -13.84
C ARG A 101 -0.50 2.89 -14.50
N GLN A 102 -1.52 2.49 -15.25
CA GLN A 102 -1.43 1.35 -16.15
C GLN A 102 -0.94 1.78 -17.53
N LEU A 103 -0.08 0.96 -18.10
CA LEU A 103 0.47 1.06 -19.44
C LEU A 103 0.07 -0.21 -20.18
N ALA A 104 -1.09 -0.17 -20.81
CA ALA A 104 -1.66 -1.31 -21.49
C ALA A 104 -0.91 -1.61 -22.80
N ASN A 105 -0.80 -2.90 -23.14
CA ASN A 105 -0.38 -3.37 -24.46
C ASN A 105 0.98 -2.85 -24.93
N VAL A 106 1.97 -2.73 -24.04
CA VAL A 106 3.34 -2.39 -24.44
C VAL A 106 3.86 -3.48 -25.37
N ALA A 107 4.21 -3.10 -26.60
CA ALA A 107 4.63 -4.04 -27.65
C ALA A 107 5.87 -4.85 -27.22
N ALA A 108 6.01 -6.06 -27.75
CA ALA A 108 7.21 -6.87 -27.56
C ALA A 108 8.44 -6.12 -28.10
N GLY A 109 9.52 -6.08 -27.32
CA GLY A 109 10.72 -5.26 -27.59
C GLY A 109 10.48 -3.74 -27.59
N GLY A 110 9.28 -3.30 -27.23
CA GLY A 110 8.88 -1.89 -27.26
C GLY A 110 9.23 -1.15 -25.98
N SER A 111 9.18 0.19 -26.04
CA SER A 111 9.27 1.05 -24.87
C SER A 111 8.17 2.11 -24.90
N THR A 112 7.60 2.42 -23.74
CA THR A 112 6.60 3.47 -23.60
C THR A 112 6.94 4.43 -22.46
N ARG A 113 6.69 5.72 -22.67
CA ARG A 113 6.86 6.74 -21.63
C ARG A 113 5.64 6.77 -20.71
N PHE A 114 5.87 6.97 -19.43
CA PHE A 114 4.79 7.28 -18.48
C PHE A 114 5.05 8.61 -17.77
N VAL A 115 3.95 9.22 -17.31
CA VAL A 115 3.93 10.40 -16.46
C VAL A 115 2.84 10.19 -15.40
N ILE A 116 3.15 10.52 -14.15
CA ILE A 116 2.18 10.57 -13.04
C ILE A 116 2.28 11.95 -12.41
N ASP A 117 1.28 12.78 -12.67
CA ASP A 117 1.21 14.14 -12.17
C ASP A 117 0.52 14.23 -10.81
N LYS A 118 0.86 15.28 -10.06
CA LYS A 118 0.23 15.64 -8.78
C LYS A 118 0.32 14.50 -7.77
N LEU A 119 1.49 13.90 -7.60
CA LEU A 119 1.73 12.88 -6.57
C LEU A 119 1.45 13.46 -5.17
N PRO A 120 0.60 12.81 -4.37
CA PRO A 120 0.47 13.13 -2.95
C PRO A 120 1.84 12.94 -2.28
N ALA A 121 2.18 13.88 -1.40
CA ALA A 121 3.43 13.88 -0.65
C ALA A 121 3.20 14.61 0.68
N PRO A 122 3.93 14.26 1.74
CA PRO A 122 3.92 15.02 2.98
C PRO A 122 4.36 16.48 2.73
N ASP A 123 3.96 17.40 3.61
CA ASP A 123 4.30 18.84 3.48
C ASP A 123 5.81 19.08 3.39
N ASN A 124 6.57 18.33 4.19
CA ASN A 124 8.05 18.37 4.22
C ASN A 124 8.69 17.64 3.03
N GLY A 125 7.89 17.07 2.12
CA GLY A 125 8.34 16.20 1.03
C GLY A 125 8.71 14.80 1.51
N GLY A 126 9.49 14.09 0.70
CA GLY A 126 9.96 12.74 1.02
C GLY A 126 10.72 12.10 -0.13
N SER A 127 11.22 10.89 0.12
CA SER A 127 11.82 10.06 -0.91
C SER A 127 10.74 9.53 -1.85
N CYS A 128 11.06 9.45 -3.14
CA CYS A 128 10.18 8.81 -4.11
C CYS A 128 10.44 7.31 -4.17
N HIS A 129 9.40 6.54 -3.96
CA HIS A 129 9.38 5.09 -4.07
C HIS A 129 8.58 4.71 -5.31
N VAL A 130 9.10 3.76 -6.09
CA VAL A 130 8.46 3.30 -7.32
C VAL A 130 8.39 1.78 -7.32
N GLN A 131 7.23 1.26 -7.70
CA GLN A 131 7.00 -0.15 -7.93
C GLN A 131 6.51 -0.33 -9.36
N VAL A 132 7.09 -1.29 -10.07
CA VAL A 132 6.65 -1.68 -11.40
C VAL A 132 6.25 -3.15 -11.38
N LEU A 133 5.03 -3.44 -11.81
CA LEU A 133 4.52 -4.80 -11.97
C LEU A 133 4.19 -5.08 -13.43
N ALA A 134 4.57 -6.24 -13.93
CA ALA A 134 4.13 -6.76 -15.21
C ALA A 134 2.88 -7.63 -15.02
N GLN A 135 1.85 -7.35 -15.81
CA GLN A 135 0.60 -8.10 -15.93
C GLN A 135 0.64 -8.82 -17.28
N ARG A 136 0.82 -10.14 -17.21
CA ARG A 136 0.88 -11.05 -18.36
C ARG A 136 -0.34 -11.93 -18.39
#